data_AF-A0A1L9BIK5-F1
#
_entry.id   AF-A0A1L9BIK5-F1
#
_cell.length_a   1.000
_cell.length_b   1.000
_cell.length_c   1.000
_cell.angle_alpha   90.00
_cell.angle_beta   90.00
_cell.angle_gamma   90.00
#
_symmetry.space_group_name_H-M   'P 1'
#
loop_
_entity.id
_entity.type
_entity.pdbx_description
1 polymer ?
#
loop_
_entity_poly.entity_id
_entity_poly.type
_entity_poly.pdbx_seq_one_letter_code
_entity_poly.pdbx_strand_id
1 'polypeptide(L)'
;MTSSTLLSDSHEVIGKLWSDESPEQARLLGLARDAIHFVFATGQRYQFSDFREALSSDAHPAATVGPPPDDSASLEERMDGAAGFFTKLRDEAGSSEEKKRLQVFLDAFHFIALTGQTSAFGEYLEHVEAGAPPYAIASFDTKEEAEAWLGNHPNPPDFANVLIANGYHDVFHDRETNVRRLLRNRGLEYYLAELAQEEPPVAAASFASLEEAEAWLTAQPEPARWAWVSIAGEPYLAVYHPNIGHRALYPLSMAKGYELPPDAPQGSA
;
A
#
# COMPACT_ATOMS: atom_id res chain seq x y z
N MET A 1 11.72 9.13 -21.05
CA MET A 1 10.95 8.05 -20.40
C MET A 1 9.84 8.72 -19.64
N THR A 2 8.60 8.27 -19.79
CA THR A 2 7.47 8.83 -19.04
C THR A 2 7.64 8.48 -17.56
N SER A 3 7.26 9.37 -16.65
CA SER A 3 7.34 9.17 -15.19
C SER A 3 6.72 7.83 -14.75
N SER A 4 5.72 7.34 -15.52
CA SER A 4 5.08 6.02 -15.42
C SER A 4 6.03 4.81 -15.49
N THR A 5 7.01 4.80 -16.39
CA THR A 5 7.89 3.62 -16.57
C THR A 5 9.02 3.59 -15.53
N LEU A 6 9.39 4.75 -14.99
CA LEU A 6 10.45 4.83 -13.98
C LEU A 6 10.04 4.19 -12.64
N LEU A 7 8.75 4.23 -12.30
CA LEU A 7 8.23 3.69 -11.04
C LEU A 7 8.12 2.15 -11.04
N SER A 8 7.65 1.54 -12.13
CA SER A 8 7.68 0.07 -12.29
C SER A 8 9.11 -0.47 -12.32
N ASP A 9 10.04 0.26 -12.96
CA ASP A 9 11.45 -0.11 -13.06
C ASP A 9 12.23 0.05 -11.74
N SER A 10 11.66 0.74 -10.75
CA SER A 10 12.27 0.94 -9.43
C SER A 10 12.19 -0.31 -8.57
N HIS A 11 11.19 -1.18 -8.77
CA HIS A 11 11.08 -2.47 -8.10
C HIS A 11 12.24 -3.42 -8.48
N GLU A 12 12.71 -3.37 -9.75
CA GLU A 12 13.88 -4.16 -10.18
C GLU A 12 15.17 -3.75 -9.47
N VAL A 13 15.29 -2.50 -9.01
CA VAL A 13 16.48 -2.03 -8.28
C VAL A 13 16.48 -2.57 -6.86
N ILE A 14 15.33 -2.58 -6.17
CA ILE A 14 15.21 -3.17 -4.83
C ILE A 14 15.49 -4.67 -4.89
N GLY A 15 14.93 -5.40 -5.86
CA GLY A 15 15.19 -6.82 -6.02
C GLY A 15 16.66 -7.17 -6.27
N LYS A 16 17.41 -6.29 -6.95
CA LYS A 16 18.86 -6.45 -7.13
C LYS A 16 19.66 -6.14 -5.87
N LEU A 17 19.26 -5.13 -5.09
CA LEU A 17 19.93 -4.74 -3.86
C LEU A 17 19.75 -5.80 -2.76
N TRP A 18 18.61 -6.49 -2.70
CA TRP A 18 18.31 -7.53 -1.69
C TRP A 18 19.20 -8.79 -1.70
N SER A 19 20.11 -8.96 -2.68
CA SER A 19 20.78 -10.24 -2.88
C SER A 19 21.86 -10.59 -1.84
N ASP A 20 22.35 -9.64 -1.02
CA ASP A 20 23.42 -9.86 -0.03
C ASP A 20 23.42 -8.84 1.14
N GLU A 21 22.25 -8.46 1.66
CA GLU A 21 22.13 -7.35 2.63
C GLU A 21 22.15 -7.75 4.10
N SER A 22 22.70 -6.87 4.95
CA SER A 22 22.52 -6.98 6.40
C SER A 22 21.05 -6.78 6.78
N PRO A 23 20.58 -7.30 7.93
CA PRO A 23 19.21 -7.08 8.39
C PRO A 23 18.83 -5.59 8.50
N GLU A 24 19.80 -4.73 8.80
CA GLU A 24 19.63 -3.28 8.87
C GLU A 24 19.38 -2.67 7.48
N GLN A 25 20.16 -3.06 6.47
CA GLN A 25 19.97 -2.61 5.09
C GLN A 25 18.62 -3.07 4.53
N ALA A 26 18.23 -4.31 4.81
CA ALA A 26 16.94 -4.85 4.40
C ALA A 26 15.76 -4.02 4.96
N ARG A 27 15.88 -3.52 6.20
CA ARG A 27 14.87 -2.63 6.80
C ARG A 27 14.81 -1.27 6.10
N LEU A 28 15.96 -0.69 5.76
CA LEU A 28 16.02 0.60 5.04
C LEU A 28 15.45 0.48 3.62
N LEU A 29 15.76 -0.63 2.93
CA LEU A 29 15.16 -0.94 1.62
C LEU A 29 13.65 -1.16 1.73
N GLY A 30 13.21 -1.91 2.74
CA GLY A 30 11.79 -2.14 3.01
C GLY A 30 11.04 -0.82 3.20
N LEU A 31 11.57 0.09 4.03
CA LEU A 31 10.96 1.39 4.27
C LEU A 31 10.85 2.24 2.98
N ALA A 32 11.88 2.20 2.12
CA ALA A 32 11.85 2.91 0.84
C ALA A 32 10.86 2.30 -0.17
N ARG A 33 10.78 0.97 -0.23
CA ARG A 33 9.75 0.27 -1.00
C ARG A 33 8.35 0.68 -0.53
N ASP A 34 8.13 0.63 0.77
CA ASP A 34 6.83 0.87 1.37
C ASP A 34 6.42 2.35 1.23
N ALA A 35 7.37 3.30 1.23
CA ALA A 35 7.10 4.70 0.91
C ALA A 35 6.57 4.90 -0.52
N ILE A 36 7.12 4.18 -1.50
CA ILE A 36 6.60 4.19 -2.88
C ILE A 36 5.22 3.54 -2.92
N HIS A 37 5.06 2.37 -2.31
CA HIS A 37 3.77 1.67 -2.27
C HIS A 37 2.69 2.51 -1.58
N PHE A 38 3.02 3.25 -0.52
CA PHE A 38 2.11 4.20 0.11
C PHE A 38 1.59 5.23 -0.87
N VAL A 39 2.46 5.86 -1.67
CA VAL A 39 2.06 6.83 -2.71
C VAL A 39 1.09 6.22 -3.72
N PHE A 40 1.30 4.96 -4.12
CA PHE A 40 0.39 4.25 -5.03
C PHE A 40 -0.92 3.84 -4.36
N ALA A 41 -0.85 3.21 -3.20
CA ALA A 41 -2.00 2.73 -2.43
C ALA A 41 -2.97 3.86 -2.06
N THR A 42 -2.45 5.07 -1.88
CA THR A 42 -3.24 6.29 -1.61
C THR A 42 -3.65 7.07 -2.86
N GLY A 43 -3.27 6.59 -4.05
CA GLY A 43 -3.64 7.18 -5.34
C GLY A 43 -2.96 8.51 -5.65
N GLN A 44 -1.80 8.76 -5.06
CA GLN A 44 -1.09 10.04 -5.16
C GLN A 44 -0.07 10.07 -6.30
N ARG A 45 -0.16 9.11 -7.23
CA ARG A 45 0.78 8.95 -8.34
C ARG A 45 1.03 10.24 -9.14
N TYR A 46 -0.03 10.97 -9.53
CA TYR A 46 0.12 12.22 -10.27
C TYR A 46 0.71 13.34 -9.42
N GLN A 47 0.27 13.47 -8.16
CA GLN A 47 0.77 14.49 -7.23
C GLN A 47 2.26 14.29 -6.97
N PHE A 48 2.68 13.03 -6.82
CA PHE A 48 4.08 12.66 -6.68
C PHE A 48 4.88 12.97 -7.95
N SER A 49 4.34 12.67 -9.13
CA SER A 49 5.01 13.03 -10.40
C SER A 49 5.17 14.54 -10.54
N ASP A 50 4.13 15.32 -10.28
CA ASP A 50 4.16 16.79 -10.35
C ASP A 50 5.17 17.37 -9.34
N PHE A 51 5.22 16.81 -8.13
CA PHE A 51 6.21 17.17 -7.11
C PHE A 51 7.65 16.94 -7.59
N ARG A 52 7.93 15.79 -8.22
CA ARG A 52 9.26 15.48 -8.75
C ARG A 52 9.67 16.38 -9.92
N GLU A 53 8.71 16.73 -10.78
CA GLU A 53 8.93 17.68 -11.87
C GLU A 53 9.27 19.09 -11.34
N ALA A 54 8.57 19.53 -10.29
CA ALA A 54 8.87 20.79 -9.61
C ALA A 54 10.28 20.77 -8.97
N LEU A 55 10.66 19.70 -8.27
CA LEU A 55 12.01 19.54 -7.70
C LEU A 55 13.12 19.43 -8.74
N SER A 56 12.82 18.99 -9.96
CA SER A 56 13.79 18.98 -11.05
C SER A 56 14.02 20.37 -11.64
N SER A 57 13.11 21.31 -11.38
CA SER A 57 13.14 22.69 -11.86
C SER A 57 13.81 23.66 -10.87
N ASP A 58 13.75 23.36 -9.57
CA ASP A 58 14.42 24.11 -8.50
C ASP A 58 15.50 23.23 -7.81
N ALA A 59 16.71 23.77 -7.61
CA ALA A 59 17.85 23.03 -7.05
C ALA A 59 17.49 22.32 -5.72
N HIS A 60 17.71 21.00 -5.67
CA HIS A 60 17.39 20.17 -4.51
C HIS A 60 18.07 20.69 -3.23
N PRO A 61 17.34 20.87 -2.12
CA PRO A 61 17.99 21.00 -0.82
C PRO A 61 18.66 19.66 -0.48
N ALA A 62 19.92 19.74 -0.04
CA ALA A 62 20.66 18.57 0.41
C ALA A 62 20.00 17.99 1.67
N ALA A 63 19.70 16.69 1.64
CA ALA A 63 19.28 15.97 2.83
C ALA A 63 20.43 15.99 3.87
N THR A 64 20.11 16.37 5.10
CA THR A 64 21.04 16.29 6.22
C THR A 64 21.28 14.84 6.60
N VAL A 65 22.54 14.40 6.57
CA VAL A 65 22.96 13.04 6.93
C VAL A 65 22.88 12.88 8.45
N GLY A 66 21.86 12.18 8.94
CA GLY A 66 21.79 11.64 10.29
C GLY A 66 22.35 10.21 10.37
N PRO A 67 22.79 9.74 11.55
CA PRO A 67 23.14 8.34 11.77
C PRO A 67 21.92 7.43 11.57
N PRO A 68 22.11 6.14 11.25
CA PRO A 68 21.00 5.23 11.05
C PRO A 68 20.19 5.04 12.36
N PRO A 69 18.86 5.00 12.25
CA PRO A 69 17.91 4.94 13.35
C PRO A 69 17.84 3.54 13.96
N ASP A 70 17.67 3.49 15.29
CA ASP A 70 17.45 2.26 16.07
C ASP A 70 15.97 1.82 16.00
N ASP A 71 15.63 0.61 16.45
CA ASP A 71 14.24 0.07 16.45
C ASP A 71 13.26 0.87 17.34
N SER A 72 13.78 1.79 18.17
CA SER A 72 12.99 2.71 18.99
C SER A 72 12.87 4.13 18.42
N ALA A 73 13.47 4.37 17.24
CA ALA A 73 13.49 5.67 16.59
C ALA A 73 12.10 6.05 16.06
N SER A 74 11.81 7.35 16.03
CA SER A 74 10.58 7.86 15.43
C SER A 74 10.53 7.52 13.93
N LEU A 75 9.35 7.53 13.33
CA LEU A 75 9.22 7.30 11.88
C LEU A 75 10.02 8.34 11.08
N GLU A 76 10.11 9.57 11.58
CA GLU A 76 10.89 10.66 10.96
C GLU A 76 12.39 10.32 10.97
N GLU A 77 12.92 9.87 12.10
CA GLU A 77 14.31 9.41 12.21
C GLU A 77 14.57 8.20 11.30
N ARG A 78 13.63 7.25 11.23
CA ARG A 78 13.61 6.10 10.30
C ARG A 78 13.72 6.54 8.84
N MET A 79 12.92 7.53 8.44
CA MET A 79 12.93 8.10 7.09
C MET A 79 14.24 8.84 6.81
N ASP A 80 14.75 9.64 7.76
CA ASP A 80 16.03 10.36 7.60
C ASP A 80 17.21 9.41 7.43
N GLY A 81 17.23 8.31 8.19
CA GLY A 81 18.23 7.24 8.05
C GLY A 81 18.19 6.58 6.68
N ALA A 82 16.99 6.21 6.21
CA ALA A 82 16.81 5.64 4.88
C ALA A 82 17.19 6.65 3.79
N ALA A 83 16.82 7.92 3.92
CA ALA A 83 17.22 8.97 3.00
C ALA A 83 18.75 9.15 2.93
N GLY A 84 19.44 9.09 4.08
CA GLY A 84 20.90 9.11 4.14
C GLY A 84 21.53 7.92 3.41
N PHE A 85 21.00 6.71 3.62
CA PHE A 85 21.45 5.49 2.95
C PHE A 85 21.28 5.57 1.43
N PHE A 86 20.09 5.95 0.95
CA PHE A 86 19.82 6.07 -0.49
C PHE A 86 20.59 7.23 -1.14
N THR A 87 20.90 8.30 -0.41
CA THR A 87 21.78 9.37 -0.87
C THR A 87 23.18 8.84 -1.16
N LYS A 88 23.74 8.06 -0.24
CA LYS A 88 25.05 7.43 -0.43
C LYS A 88 25.05 6.48 -1.62
N LEU A 89 24.06 5.59 -1.73
CA LEU A 89 23.93 4.68 -2.87
C LEU A 89 23.86 5.43 -4.20
N ARG A 90 23.08 6.52 -4.26
CA ARG A 90 22.96 7.35 -5.45
C ARG A 90 24.28 8.01 -5.81
N ASP A 91 25.04 8.49 -4.84
CA ASP A 91 26.32 9.15 -5.10
C ASP A 91 27.37 8.16 -5.63
N GLU A 92 27.35 6.92 -5.13
CA GLU A 92 28.23 5.81 -5.51
C GLU A 92 27.81 5.11 -6.83
N ALA A 93 26.56 5.28 -7.27
CA ALA A 93 26.04 4.62 -8.48
C ALA A 93 26.84 4.96 -9.75
N GLY A 94 27.10 3.93 -10.55
CA GLY A 94 28.00 4.00 -11.71
C GLY A 94 27.35 4.58 -12.97
N SER A 95 26.01 4.66 -13.01
CA SER A 95 25.27 5.13 -14.19
C SER A 95 24.24 6.22 -13.84
N SER A 96 23.98 7.12 -14.78
CA SER A 96 22.96 8.17 -14.61
C SER A 96 21.54 7.62 -14.46
N GLU A 97 21.25 6.46 -15.07
CA GLU A 97 19.94 5.83 -14.96
C GLU A 97 19.73 5.20 -13.57
N GLU A 98 20.75 4.55 -13.00
CA GLU A 98 20.70 4.06 -11.63
C GLU A 98 20.53 5.19 -10.61
N LYS A 99 21.26 6.30 -10.80
CA LYS A 99 21.08 7.52 -9.99
C LYS A 99 19.65 8.03 -10.01
N LYS A 100 19.01 8.08 -11.19
CA LYS A 100 17.61 8.50 -11.33
C LYS A 100 16.65 7.56 -10.62
N ARG A 101 16.88 6.23 -10.68
CA ARG A 101 16.05 5.25 -9.98
C ARG A 101 16.18 5.38 -8.46
N LEU A 102 17.40 5.53 -7.95
CA LEU A 102 17.64 5.77 -6.52
C LEU A 102 17.05 7.10 -6.02
N GLN A 103 17.06 8.13 -6.87
CA GLN A 103 16.43 9.42 -6.56
C GLN A 103 14.92 9.30 -6.35
N VAL A 104 14.22 8.35 -6.99
CA VAL A 104 12.77 8.13 -6.80
C VAL A 104 12.44 7.87 -5.32
N PHE A 105 13.25 7.08 -4.62
CA PHE A 105 13.03 6.76 -3.22
C PHE A 105 13.25 7.97 -2.30
N LEU A 106 14.29 8.76 -2.58
CA LEU A 106 14.55 10.01 -1.87
C LEU A 106 13.39 11.01 -2.06
N ASP A 107 12.92 11.13 -3.30
CA ASP A 107 11.80 12.01 -3.62
C ASP A 107 10.53 11.57 -2.89
N ALA A 108 10.29 10.26 -2.71
CA ALA A 108 9.13 9.75 -1.99
C ALA A 108 9.15 10.13 -0.51
N PHE A 109 10.30 10.00 0.16
CA PHE A 109 10.44 10.45 1.54
C PHE A 109 10.21 11.96 1.66
N HIS A 110 10.79 12.76 0.76
CA HIS A 110 10.56 14.20 0.73
C HIS A 110 9.10 14.55 0.46
N PHE A 111 8.45 13.85 -0.45
CA PHE A 111 7.04 14.06 -0.76
C PHE A 111 6.18 13.83 0.49
N ILE A 112 6.36 12.68 1.16
CA ILE A 112 5.62 12.34 2.39
C ILE A 112 5.86 13.39 3.48
N ALA A 113 7.11 13.77 3.72
CA ALA A 113 7.45 14.74 4.76
C ALA A 113 6.91 16.16 4.45
N LEU A 114 7.14 16.67 3.24
CA LEU A 114 6.77 18.04 2.86
C LEU A 114 5.27 18.24 2.68
N THR A 115 4.52 17.17 2.40
CA THR A 115 3.06 17.21 2.34
C THR A 115 2.40 16.90 3.69
N GLY A 116 3.19 16.67 4.76
CA GLY A 116 2.68 16.43 6.11
C GLY A 116 2.02 15.06 6.30
N GLN A 117 2.43 14.05 5.52
CA GLN A 117 1.80 12.73 5.47
C GLN A 117 2.49 11.67 6.34
N THR A 118 3.46 12.05 7.17
CA THR A 118 4.21 11.11 8.02
C THR A 118 3.31 10.23 8.89
N SER A 119 2.26 10.78 9.51
CA SER A 119 1.33 9.98 10.32
C SER A 119 0.54 8.98 9.49
N ALA A 120 0.03 9.38 8.33
CA ALA A 120 -0.68 8.48 7.41
C ALA A 120 0.22 7.38 6.85
N PHE A 121 1.50 7.71 6.60
CA PHE A 121 2.50 6.72 6.23
C PHE A 121 2.77 5.72 7.37
N GLY A 122 2.83 6.19 8.61
CA GLY A 122 2.93 5.31 9.79
C GLY A 122 1.77 4.33 9.89
N GLU A 123 0.53 4.80 9.73
CA GLU A 123 -0.66 3.93 9.72
C GLU A 123 -0.65 2.92 8.57
N TYR A 124 -0.07 3.30 7.42
CA TYR A 124 0.14 2.40 6.30
C TYR A 124 1.20 1.33 6.60
N LEU A 125 2.31 1.68 7.26
CA LEU A 125 3.31 0.70 7.69
C LEU A 125 2.71 -0.31 8.67
N GLU A 126 1.91 0.12 9.65
CA GLU A 126 1.19 -0.80 10.55
C GLU A 126 0.26 -1.74 9.79
N HIS A 127 -0.36 -1.26 8.71
CA HIS A 127 -1.22 -2.08 7.86
C HIS A 127 -0.42 -3.15 7.11
N VAL A 128 0.75 -2.81 6.58
CA VAL A 128 1.66 -3.77 5.92
C VAL A 128 2.22 -4.77 6.93
N GLU A 129 2.68 -4.31 8.09
CA GLU A 129 3.21 -5.17 9.16
C GLU A 129 2.17 -6.16 9.70
N ALA A 130 0.90 -5.75 9.73
CA ALA A 130 -0.21 -6.63 10.09
C ALA A 130 -0.59 -7.65 9.01
N GLY A 131 0.03 -7.62 7.82
CA GLY A 131 -0.35 -8.47 6.70
C GLY A 131 -1.81 -8.26 6.28
N ALA A 132 -2.32 -7.03 6.38
CA ALA A 132 -3.73 -6.74 6.17
C ALA A 132 -4.16 -6.81 4.69
N PRO A 133 -5.47 -6.92 4.40
CA PRO A 133 -5.98 -6.97 3.02
C PRO A 133 -5.62 -5.72 2.22
N PRO A 134 -5.75 -5.72 0.88
CA PRO A 134 -5.35 -4.57 0.06
C PRO A 134 -5.85 -3.22 0.61
N TYR A 135 -4.96 -2.23 0.64
CA TYR A 135 -5.26 -0.93 1.24
C TYR A 135 -6.32 -0.19 0.42
N ALA A 136 -7.40 0.25 1.07
CA ALA A 136 -8.51 0.97 0.46
C ALA A 136 -8.65 2.38 1.05
N ILE A 137 -8.94 3.38 0.22
CA ILE A 137 -8.95 4.80 0.63
C ILE A 137 -10.35 5.38 0.82
N ALA A 138 -11.39 4.65 0.40
CA ALA A 138 -12.79 5.03 0.59
C ALA A 138 -13.68 3.79 0.53
N SER A 139 -14.86 3.88 1.14
CA SER A 139 -15.93 2.89 1.00
C SER A 139 -17.25 3.57 0.65
N PHE A 140 -18.06 2.85 -0.13
CA PHE A 140 -19.37 3.28 -0.62
C PHE A 140 -20.34 2.11 -0.56
N ASP A 141 -21.60 2.37 -0.24
CA ASP A 141 -22.63 1.34 -0.23
C ASP A 141 -23.08 1.01 -1.66
N THR A 142 -23.07 2.01 -2.54
CA THR A 142 -23.54 1.87 -3.93
C THR A 142 -22.54 2.32 -4.97
N LYS A 143 -22.68 1.78 -6.18
CA LYS A 143 -21.85 2.16 -7.32
C LYS A 143 -22.11 3.62 -7.73
N GLU A 144 -23.36 4.05 -7.66
CA GLU A 144 -23.78 5.41 -8.00
C GLU A 144 -23.11 6.46 -7.10
N GLU A 145 -23.01 6.19 -5.80
CA GLU A 145 -22.28 7.05 -4.85
C GLU A 145 -20.79 7.11 -5.16
N ALA A 146 -20.17 5.96 -5.44
CA ALA A 146 -18.76 5.89 -5.78
C ALA A 146 -18.45 6.64 -7.10
N GLU A 147 -19.31 6.48 -8.12
CA GLU A 147 -19.17 7.19 -9.40
C GLU A 147 -19.40 8.69 -9.23
N ALA A 148 -20.35 9.11 -8.40
CA ALA A 148 -20.58 10.52 -8.09
C ALA A 148 -19.40 11.13 -7.33
N TRP A 149 -18.83 10.39 -6.35
CA TRP A 149 -17.62 10.79 -5.65
C TRP A 149 -16.46 10.99 -6.62
N LEU A 150 -16.17 10.00 -7.46
CA LEU A 150 -15.07 10.06 -8.42
C LEU A 150 -15.27 11.16 -9.47
N GLY A 151 -16.51 11.36 -9.93
CA GLY A 151 -16.87 12.41 -10.88
C GLY A 151 -16.65 13.82 -10.34
N ASN A 152 -16.85 14.03 -9.03
CA ASN A 152 -16.68 15.32 -8.37
C ASN A 152 -15.29 15.49 -7.71
N HIS A 153 -14.47 14.44 -7.69
CA HIS A 153 -13.17 14.50 -7.03
C HIS A 153 -12.24 15.48 -7.76
N PRO A 154 -11.63 16.46 -7.05
CA PRO A 154 -10.78 17.47 -7.67
C PRO A 154 -9.49 16.87 -8.24
N ASN A 155 -8.90 15.93 -7.51
CA ASN A 155 -7.68 15.21 -7.88
C ASN A 155 -7.91 13.70 -7.77
N PRO A 156 -8.53 13.03 -8.76
CA PRO A 156 -8.88 11.63 -8.65
C PRO A 156 -7.68 10.75 -8.24
N PRO A 157 -7.85 9.87 -7.24
CA PRO A 157 -6.75 9.09 -6.68
C PRO A 157 -6.43 7.87 -7.56
N ASP A 158 -5.74 8.10 -8.68
CA ASP A 158 -5.40 7.08 -9.68
C ASP A 158 -4.65 5.88 -9.06
N PHE A 159 -5.08 4.65 -9.39
CA PHE A 159 -4.65 3.36 -8.84
C PHE A 159 -4.99 3.06 -7.37
N ALA A 160 -5.65 3.97 -6.64
CA ALA A 160 -6.11 3.63 -5.30
C ALA A 160 -7.28 2.64 -5.34
N ASN A 161 -7.38 1.79 -4.32
CA ASN A 161 -8.56 0.95 -4.14
C ASN A 161 -9.67 1.69 -3.40
N VAL A 162 -10.90 1.48 -3.82
CA VAL A 162 -12.12 1.82 -3.07
C VAL A 162 -12.99 0.60 -2.90
N LEU A 163 -13.80 0.59 -1.84
CA LEU A 163 -14.77 -0.44 -1.58
C LEU A 163 -16.15 0.02 -2.08
N ILE A 164 -16.83 -0.81 -2.86
CA ILE A 164 -18.22 -0.60 -3.28
C ILE A 164 -19.01 -1.82 -2.86
N ALA A 165 -19.92 -1.68 -1.90
CA ALA A 165 -20.59 -2.80 -1.24
C ALA A 165 -19.60 -3.89 -0.80
N ASN A 166 -18.50 -3.47 -0.15
CA ASN A 166 -17.34 -4.30 0.23
C ASN A 166 -16.52 -4.89 -0.94
N GLY A 167 -16.93 -4.74 -2.19
CA GLY A 167 -16.13 -5.17 -3.34
C GLY A 167 -15.00 -4.19 -3.64
N TYR A 168 -13.79 -4.70 -3.84
CA TYR A 168 -12.63 -3.89 -4.24
C TYR A 168 -12.74 -3.39 -5.68
N HIS A 169 -12.45 -2.10 -5.87
CA HIS A 169 -12.41 -1.45 -7.16
C HIS A 169 -11.20 -0.53 -7.27
N ASP A 170 -10.47 -0.61 -8.39
CA ASP A 170 -9.40 0.32 -8.72
C ASP A 170 -10.00 1.60 -9.30
N VAL A 171 -9.52 2.73 -8.80
CA VAL A 171 -9.72 4.02 -9.44
C VAL A 171 -8.79 4.10 -10.64
N PHE A 172 -9.37 4.21 -11.84
CA PHE A 172 -8.63 4.54 -13.04
C PHE A 172 -8.91 6.00 -13.41
N HIS A 173 -7.86 6.82 -13.44
CA HIS A 173 -7.93 8.19 -13.91
C HIS A 173 -6.82 8.46 -14.92
N ASP A 174 -7.21 8.77 -16.16
CA ASP A 174 -6.31 9.36 -17.13
C ASP A 174 -6.44 10.89 -17.04
N ARG A 175 -5.39 11.57 -16.57
CA ARG A 175 -5.37 13.03 -16.44
C ARG A 175 -5.48 13.76 -17.78
N GLU A 176 -4.94 13.20 -18.86
CA GLU A 176 -4.88 13.88 -20.17
C GLU A 176 -6.26 13.93 -20.84
N THR A 177 -6.97 12.80 -20.80
CA THR A 177 -8.32 12.69 -21.36
C THR A 177 -9.43 12.95 -20.34
N ASN A 178 -9.05 13.11 -19.07
CA ASN A 178 -9.94 13.18 -17.90
C ASN A 178 -10.93 11.99 -17.84
N VAL A 179 -10.54 10.84 -18.38
CA VAL A 179 -11.34 9.61 -18.25
C VAL A 179 -11.24 9.11 -16.81
N ARG A 180 -12.38 8.88 -16.19
CA ARG A 180 -12.51 8.38 -14.82
C ARG A 180 -13.36 7.12 -14.80
N ARG A 181 -12.86 6.04 -14.21
CA ARG A 181 -13.55 4.75 -14.12
C ARG A 181 -13.26 4.07 -12.79
N LEU A 182 -14.20 3.23 -12.37
CA LEU A 182 -14.05 2.29 -11.27
C LEU A 182 -14.03 0.90 -11.88
N LEU A 183 -12.89 0.22 -11.77
CA LEU A 183 -12.68 -1.11 -12.34
C LEU A 183 -12.72 -2.13 -11.22
N ARG A 184 -13.47 -3.23 -11.39
CA ARG A 184 -13.48 -4.28 -10.37
C ARG A 184 -12.08 -4.88 -10.22
N ASN A 185 -11.55 -4.86 -9.00
CA ASN A 185 -10.28 -5.46 -8.64
C ASN A 185 -10.52 -6.85 -8.02
N ARG A 186 -9.63 -7.81 -8.31
CA ARG A 186 -9.65 -9.18 -7.79
C ARG A 186 -8.56 -9.45 -6.73
N GLY A 187 -7.90 -8.40 -6.26
CA GLY A 187 -6.78 -8.48 -5.34
C GLY A 187 -7.16 -9.11 -4.00
N LEU A 188 -8.38 -8.89 -3.52
CA LEU A 188 -8.88 -9.53 -2.32
C LEU A 188 -8.99 -11.06 -2.49
N GLU A 189 -9.47 -11.54 -3.63
CA GLU A 189 -9.60 -12.97 -3.90
C GLU A 189 -8.23 -13.67 -3.90
N TYR A 190 -7.20 -13.05 -4.49
CA TYR A 190 -5.82 -13.55 -4.43
C TYR A 190 -5.26 -13.50 -3.01
N TYR A 191 -5.46 -12.39 -2.30
CA TYR A 191 -5.02 -12.22 -0.92
C TYR A 191 -5.63 -13.29 0.00
N LEU A 192 -6.92 -13.58 -0.12
CA LEU A 192 -7.57 -14.63 0.67
C LEU A 192 -7.00 -16.03 0.37
N ALA A 193 -6.66 -16.29 -0.89
CA ALA A 193 -6.06 -17.57 -1.29
C ALA A 193 -4.65 -17.74 -0.70
N GLU A 194 -3.84 -16.69 -0.74
CA GLU A 194 -2.48 -16.65 -0.16
C GLU A 194 -2.54 -16.74 1.37
N LEU A 195 -3.35 -15.88 2.01
CA LEU A 195 -3.49 -15.85 3.47
C LEU A 195 -3.94 -17.21 4.01
N ALA A 196 -4.87 -17.91 3.35
CA ALA A 196 -5.31 -19.23 3.81
C ALA A 196 -4.23 -20.33 3.69
N GLN A 197 -3.22 -20.14 2.83
CA GLN A 197 -2.06 -21.04 2.72
C GLN A 197 -1.01 -20.73 3.79
N GLU A 198 -0.74 -19.45 4.04
CA GLU A 198 0.24 -18.98 5.01
C GLU A 198 -0.26 -19.15 6.45
N GLU A 199 -1.52 -18.78 6.67
CA GLU A 199 -2.20 -18.79 7.96
C GLU A 199 -3.51 -19.58 7.87
N PRO A 200 -3.50 -20.86 8.31
CA PRO A 200 -4.69 -21.70 8.29
C PRO A 200 -5.87 -20.99 8.97
N PRO A 201 -7.09 -21.03 8.39
CA PRO A 201 -8.23 -20.25 8.86
C PRO A 201 -8.79 -20.78 10.19
N VAL A 202 -8.12 -20.42 11.29
CA VAL A 202 -8.52 -20.74 12.66
C VAL A 202 -9.44 -19.64 13.17
N ALA A 203 -10.73 -19.95 13.26
CA ALA A 203 -11.74 -18.99 13.65
C ALA A 203 -11.55 -18.50 15.10
N ALA A 204 -11.34 -17.19 15.26
CA ALA A 204 -11.29 -16.51 16.56
C ALA A 204 -12.68 -16.43 17.23
N ALA A 205 -13.74 -16.41 16.42
CA ALA A 205 -15.13 -16.41 16.86
C ALA A 205 -16.01 -17.20 15.87
N SER A 206 -17.17 -17.67 16.34
CA SER A 206 -18.12 -18.43 15.52
C SER A 206 -19.55 -17.92 15.72
N PHE A 207 -20.27 -17.74 14.62
CA PHE A 207 -21.61 -17.13 14.57
C PHE A 207 -22.58 -18.00 13.77
N ALA A 208 -23.87 -17.92 14.09
CA ALA A 208 -24.91 -18.64 13.35
C ALA A 208 -25.35 -17.89 12.08
N SER A 209 -25.19 -16.57 12.05
CA SER A 209 -25.61 -15.71 10.93
C SER A 209 -24.63 -14.58 10.65
N LEU A 210 -24.73 -13.99 9.45
CA LEU A 210 -23.95 -12.83 9.05
C LEU A 210 -24.26 -11.60 9.94
N GLU A 211 -25.54 -11.38 10.24
CA GLU A 211 -25.99 -10.27 11.09
C GLU A 211 -25.35 -10.29 12.49
N GLU A 212 -25.23 -11.49 13.09
CA GLU A 212 -24.54 -11.67 14.38
C GLU A 212 -23.05 -11.32 14.28
N ALA A 213 -22.39 -11.75 13.21
CA ALA A 213 -20.97 -11.48 12.99
C ALA A 213 -20.71 -9.99 12.73
N GLU A 214 -21.58 -9.32 11.96
CA GLU A 214 -21.50 -7.87 11.70
C GLU A 214 -21.70 -7.07 12.98
N ALA A 215 -22.68 -7.45 13.81
CA ALA A 215 -22.91 -6.83 15.11
C ALA A 215 -21.69 -6.99 16.03
N TRP A 216 -21.08 -8.19 16.05
CA TRP A 216 -19.85 -8.44 16.81
C TRP A 216 -18.67 -7.60 16.31
N LEU A 217 -18.48 -7.49 14.99
CA LEU A 217 -17.38 -6.71 14.41
C LEU A 217 -17.56 -5.21 14.68
N THR A 218 -18.80 -4.73 14.66
CA THR A 218 -19.14 -3.33 14.93
C THR A 218 -19.02 -2.97 16.41
N ALA A 219 -19.31 -3.91 17.31
CA ALA A 219 -19.21 -3.71 18.76
C ALA A 219 -17.77 -3.61 19.27
N GLN A 220 -16.78 -4.00 18.47
CA GLN A 220 -15.37 -3.91 18.85
C GLN A 220 -14.84 -2.48 18.74
N PRO A 221 -14.31 -1.90 19.85
CA PRO A 221 -13.79 -0.53 19.86
C PRO A 221 -12.54 -0.40 18.99
N GLU A 222 -11.59 -1.34 19.11
CA GLU A 222 -10.38 -1.43 18.29
C GLU A 222 -10.17 -2.90 17.88
N PRO A 223 -10.85 -3.35 16.80
CA PRO A 223 -10.66 -4.71 16.31
C PRO A 223 -9.26 -4.86 15.70
N ALA A 224 -8.76 -6.09 15.69
CA ALA A 224 -7.58 -6.45 14.89
C ALA A 224 -7.77 -6.04 13.43
N ARG A 225 -6.67 -5.76 12.72
CA ARG A 225 -6.71 -5.38 11.29
C ARG A 225 -7.46 -6.42 10.46
N TRP A 226 -7.28 -7.69 10.82
CA TRP A 226 -8.11 -8.79 10.34
C TRP A 226 -8.12 -9.95 11.35
N ALA A 227 -9.13 -10.81 11.22
CA ALA A 227 -9.21 -12.08 11.95
C ALA A 227 -10.09 -13.08 11.19
N TRP A 228 -9.74 -14.36 11.26
CA TRP A 228 -10.63 -15.42 10.79
C TRP A 228 -11.81 -15.58 11.75
N VAL A 229 -13.02 -15.68 11.21
CA VAL A 229 -14.24 -16.02 11.95
C VAL A 229 -15.00 -17.11 11.20
N SER A 230 -15.87 -17.84 11.89
CA SER A 230 -16.74 -18.84 11.26
C SER A 230 -18.18 -18.34 11.28
N ILE A 231 -18.85 -18.36 10.15
CA ILE A 231 -20.26 -17.98 10.03
C ILE A 231 -21.01 -19.15 9.40
N ALA A 232 -21.94 -19.73 10.13
CA ALA A 232 -22.68 -20.94 9.71
C ALA A 232 -21.77 -22.09 9.23
N GLY A 233 -20.54 -22.18 9.74
CA GLY A 233 -19.56 -23.21 9.40
C GLY A 233 -18.66 -22.89 8.19
N GLU A 234 -18.85 -21.75 7.51
CA GLU A 234 -17.94 -21.24 6.50
C GLU A 234 -16.93 -20.26 7.13
N PRO A 235 -15.63 -20.32 6.79
CA PRO A 235 -14.65 -19.32 7.21
C PRO A 235 -14.84 -17.98 6.50
N TYR A 236 -14.82 -16.90 7.26
CA TYR A 236 -14.84 -15.51 6.78
C TYR A 236 -13.63 -14.77 7.34
N LEU A 237 -13.08 -13.86 6.54
CA LEU A 237 -12.12 -12.88 7.01
C LEU A 237 -12.89 -11.64 7.49
N ALA A 238 -12.86 -11.39 8.80
CA ALA A 238 -13.29 -10.13 9.38
C ALA A 238 -12.17 -9.11 9.25
N VAL A 239 -12.46 -7.94 8.69
CA VAL A 239 -11.46 -6.92 8.35
C VAL A 239 -11.88 -5.58 8.91
N TYR A 240 -10.90 -4.84 9.41
CA TYR A 240 -11.05 -3.44 9.78
C TYR A 240 -10.05 -2.58 9.00
N HIS A 241 -10.57 -1.53 8.36
CA HIS A 241 -9.81 -0.49 7.67
C HIS A 241 -9.86 0.81 8.49
N PRO A 242 -8.92 1.04 9.43
CA PRO A 242 -8.99 2.19 10.34
C PRO A 242 -8.95 3.53 9.62
N ASN A 243 -8.18 3.62 8.54
CA ASN A 243 -8.01 4.83 7.74
C ASN A 243 -9.31 5.35 7.13
N ILE A 244 -10.31 4.47 6.94
CA ILE A 244 -11.65 4.82 6.44
C ILE A 244 -12.76 4.45 7.43
N GLY A 245 -12.42 3.99 8.64
CA GLY A 245 -13.37 3.53 9.64
C GLY A 245 -14.26 2.36 9.19
N HIS A 246 -13.87 1.61 8.16
CA HIS A 246 -14.72 0.63 7.49
C HIS A 246 -14.49 -0.79 8.01
N ARG A 247 -15.57 -1.56 8.13
CA ARG A 247 -15.54 -2.95 8.58
C ARG A 247 -16.21 -3.83 7.53
N ALA A 248 -15.60 -4.96 7.22
CA ALA A 248 -16.11 -5.89 6.21
C ALA A 248 -15.88 -7.35 6.60
N LEU A 249 -16.75 -8.22 6.08
CA LEU A 249 -16.65 -9.67 6.22
C LEU A 249 -16.54 -10.28 4.83
N TYR A 250 -15.49 -11.06 4.59
CA TYR A 250 -15.22 -11.68 3.30
C TYR A 250 -15.25 -13.19 3.40
N PRO A 251 -16.17 -13.89 2.73
CA PRO A 251 -16.17 -15.36 2.74
C PRO A 251 -14.93 -15.91 2.06
N LEU A 252 -14.30 -16.92 2.65
CA LEU A 252 -13.16 -17.61 2.06
C LEU A 252 -13.51 -18.26 0.70
N SER A 253 -14.80 -18.53 0.44
CA SER A 253 -15.25 -19.03 -0.86
C SER A 253 -14.96 -18.08 -2.03
N MET A 254 -14.69 -16.79 -1.78
CA MET A 254 -14.21 -15.84 -2.79
C MET A 254 -12.84 -16.23 -3.38
N ALA A 255 -11.99 -16.92 -2.61
CA ALA A 255 -10.66 -17.37 -3.04
C ALA A 255 -10.70 -18.52 -4.06
N LYS A 256 -11.85 -19.17 -4.25
CA LYS A 256 -11.97 -20.33 -5.15
C LYS A 256 -11.60 -19.96 -6.58
N GLY A 257 -10.59 -20.65 -7.12
CA GLY A 257 -10.09 -20.42 -8.47
C GLY A 257 -8.99 -19.36 -8.58
N TYR A 258 -8.51 -18.82 -7.44
CA TYR A 258 -7.39 -17.87 -7.35
C TYR A 258 -6.18 -18.43 -6.60
N GLU A 259 -6.22 -19.72 -6.27
CA GLU A 259 -5.13 -20.47 -5.66
C GLU A 259 -3.89 -20.41 -6.57
N LEU A 260 -2.80 -19.84 -6.07
CA LEU A 260 -1.53 -19.86 -6.77
C LEU A 260 -0.97 -21.30 -6.78
N PRO A 261 -0.33 -21.75 -7.88
CA PRO A 261 0.41 -22.99 -7.86
C PRO A 261 1.51 -22.92 -6.79
N PRO A 262 1.83 -24.02 -6.09
CA PRO A 262 2.83 -24.04 -5.03
C PRO A 262 4.26 -23.64 -5.48
N ASP A 263 4.51 -23.49 -6.78
CA ASP A 263 5.81 -23.16 -7.38
C ASP A 263 5.85 -21.78 -8.08
N ALA A 264 4.88 -20.88 -7.84
CA ALA A 264 5.00 -19.52 -8.34
C ALA A 264 6.08 -18.75 -7.54
N PRO A 265 7.09 -18.15 -8.18
CA PRO A 265 8.12 -17.41 -7.46
C PRO A 265 7.48 -16.23 -6.70
N GLN A 266 7.63 -16.24 -5.38
CA GLN A 266 7.27 -15.11 -4.53
C GLN A 266 8.15 -13.91 -4.91
N GLY A 267 7.50 -12.81 -5.31
CA GLY A 267 8.17 -11.57 -5.68
C GLY A 267 7.96 -11.18 -7.14
N SER A 268 6.73 -10.84 -7.51
CA SER A 268 6.42 -9.97 -8.66
C SER A 268 4.97 -9.49 -8.54
N ALA A 269 4.75 -8.54 -7.63
CA ALA A 269 3.65 -7.59 -7.67
C ALA A 269 4.23 -6.22 -7.31
#